data_AF-A0A7W0N646-F1
#
_entry.id   AF-A0A7W0N646-F1
#
_cell.length_a   1.000
_cell.length_b   1.000
_cell.length_c   1.000
_cell.angle_alpha   90.00
_cell.angle_beta   90.00
_cell.angle_gamma   90.00
#
_symmetry.space_group_name_H-M   'P 1'
#
loop_
_entity.id
_entity.type
_entity.pdbx_description
1 polymer ?
#
loop_
_entity_poly.entity_id
_entity_poly.type
_entity_poly.pdbx_seq_one_letter_code
_entity_poly.pdbx_strand_id
1 'polypeptide(L)'
;ALAAGLSGAVATTGIIVTAGFAEIVAGSIAMGLGGYLAGKSDVEHFDSEYDREMYEIEHMLEHEKDEVVEILENYGLTREESVPIVESLARRPEDFADFMMRFELGLEKPNPKRALQSGGAIGGAYIFGGLIPLAPYIIFDDVPTALRWSVVITVIALFVFGYVKGTFTGTQPLRSAFQTCLIGSVAAATAYYVARLIGG
;
A
#
# COMPACT_ATOMS: atom_id res chain seq x y z
N ALA A 1 3.57 -13.17 13.55
CA ALA A 1 3.63 -12.70 14.95
C ALA A 1 2.61 -13.43 15.83
N LEU A 2 1.32 -13.45 15.47
CA LEU A 2 0.26 -14.14 16.24
C LEU A 2 0.60 -15.60 16.56
N ALA A 3 0.96 -16.41 15.56
CA ALA A 3 1.29 -17.83 15.78
C ALA A 3 2.45 -18.03 16.77
N ALA A 4 3.48 -17.18 16.70
CA ALA A 4 4.57 -17.16 17.68
C ALA A 4 4.05 -16.75 19.07
N GLY A 5 3.27 -15.66 19.16
CA GLY A 5 2.58 -15.23 20.37
C GLY A 5 1.83 -16.37 21.07
N LEU A 6 0.90 -17.01 20.36
CA LEU A 6 0.11 -18.12 20.91
C LEU A 6 0.97 -19.32 21.30
N SER A 7 2.07 -19.57 20.60
CA SER A 7 3.03 -20.63 21.00
C SER A 7 3.78 -20.33 22.30
N GLY A 8 3.83 -19.06 22.71
CA GLY A 8 4.39 -18.64 24.00
C GLY A 8 3.41 -18.78 25.18
N ALA A 9 2.12 -19.00 24.91
CA ALA A 9 1.06 -19.01 25.91
C ALA A 9 0.17 -20.27 25.92
N VAL A 10 0.13 -21.04 24.82
CA VAL A 10 -0.82 -22.14 24.61
C VAL A 10 -0.08 -23.42 24.21
N ALA A 11 -0.57 -24.57 24.70
CA ALA A 11 0.10 -25.87 24.57
C ALA A 11 -0.33 -26.71 23.35
N THR A 12 -1.34 -26.31 22.57
CA THR A 12 -1.88 -27.13 21.47
C THR A 12 -1.85 -26.39 20.12
N THR A 13 -1.39 -27.10 19.10
CA THR A 13 -1.34 -26.60 17.71
C THR A 13 -2.73 -26.33 17.14
N GLY A 14 -3.75 -27.11 17.55
CA GLY A 14 -5.14 -26.90 17.13
C GLY A 14 -5.69 -25.51 17.48
N ILE A 15 -5.35 -24.95 18.65
CA ILE A 15 -5.75 -23.58 19.02
C ILE A 15 -5.02 -22.55 18.14
N ILE A 16 -3.74 -22.78 17.86
CA ILE A 16 -2.92 -21.89 17.02
C ILE A 16 -3.43 -21.90 15.57
N VAL A 17 -3.78 -23.08 15.04
CA VAL A 17 -4.30 -23.24 13.68
C VAL A 17 -5.66 -22.55 13.54
N THR A 18 -6.60 -22.81 14.45
CA THR A 18 -7.94 -22.20 14.39
C THR A 18 -7.89 -20.68 14.54
N ALA A 19 -7.12 -20.18 15.51
CA ALA A 19 -6.91 -18.74 15.68
C ALA A 19 -6.18 -18.12 14.48
N GLY A 20 -5.18 -18.81 13.92
CA GLY A 20 -4.44 -18.36 12.74
C GLY A 20 -5.32 -18.24 11.49
N PHE A 21 -6.17 -19.24 11.22
CA PHE A 21 -7.13 -19.14 10.11
C PHE A 21 -8.15 -18.02 10.31
N ALA A 22 -8.67 -17.86 11.54
CA ALA A 22 -9.58 -16.76 11.84
C ALA A 22 -8.93 -15.39 11.60
N GLU A 23 -7.67 -15.22 12.01
CA GLU A 23 -6.92 -13.99 11.80
C GLU A 23 -6.61 -13.74 10.31
N ILE A 24 -6.25 -14.76 9.55
CA ILE A 24 -6.01 -14.63 8.10
C ILE A 24 -7.29 -14.19 7.37
N VAL A 25 -8.44 -14.81 7.69
CA VAL A 25 -9.72 -14.45 7.08
C VAL A 25 -10.11 -13.01 7.47
N ALA A 26 -10.09 -12.68 8.76
CA ALA A 26 -10.44 -11.34 9.23
C ALA A 26 -9.50 -10.27 8.67
N GLY A 27 -8.20 -10.52 8.72
CA GLY A 27 -7.16 -9.61 8.25
C GLY A 27 -7.18 -9.42 6.73
N SER A 28 -7.42 -10.49 5.96
CA SER A 28 -7.53 -10.38 4.49
C SER A 28 -8.75 -9.58 4.05
N ILE A 29 -9.89 -9.72 4.73
CA ILE A 29 -11.08 -8.90 4.49
C ILE A 29 -10.79 -7.44 4.85
N ALA A 30 -10.23 -7.19 6.04
CA ALA A 30 -9.94 -5.84 6.50
C ALA A 30 -8.95 -5.12 5.58
N MET A 31 -7.84 -5.78 5.23
CA MET A 31 -6.81 -5.22 4.36
C MET A 31 -7.29 -5.08 2.91
N GLY A 32 -8.06 -6.05 2.40
CA GLY A 32 -8.64 -5.97 1.06
C GLY A 32 -9.66 -4.85 0.92
N LEU A 33 -10.54 -4.67 1.91
CA LEU A 33 -11.44 -3.52 1.96
C LEU A 33 -10.66 -2.21 2.11
N GLY A 34 -9.63 -2.16 2.95
CA GLY A 34 -8.76 -0.99 3.08
C GLY A 34 -8.11 -0.59 1.74
N GLY A 35 -7.60 -1.57 0.99
CA GLY A 35 -7.05 -1.36 -0.35
C GLY A 35 -8.09 -0.88 -1.36
N TYR A 36 -9.31 -1.43 -1.30
CA TYR A 36 -10.42 -1.00 -2.15
C TYR A 36 -10.87 0.42 -1.85
N LEU A 37 -11.07 0.76 -0.57
CA LEU A 37 -11.48 2.09 -0.14
C LEU A 37 -10.42 3.12 -0.53
N ALA A 38 -9.13 2.85 -0.28
CA ALA A 38 -8.06 3.75 -0.69
C ALA A 38 -8.09 4.00 -2.21
N GLY A 39 -8.17 2.94 -3.01
CA GLY A 39 -8.23 3.10 -4.47
C GLY A 39 -9.54 3.75 -4.97
N LYS A 40 -10.64 3.64 -4.24
CA LYS A 40 -11.90 4.32 -4.55
C LYS A 40 -11.84 5.81 -4.19
N SER A 41 -11.28 6.13 -3.03
CA SER A 41 -11.07 7.52 -2.60
C SER A 41 -10.14 8.28 -3.53
N ASP A 42 -9.11 7.62 -4.09
CA ASP A 42 -8.25 8.24 -5.11
C ASP A 42 -9.05 8.64 -6.37
N VAL A 43 -10.01 7.81 -6.79
CA VAL A 43 -10.88 8.09 -7.95
C VAL A 43 -11.88 9.20 -7.62
N GLU A 44 -12.55 9.10 -6.48
CA GLU A 44 -13.53 10.10 -6.05
C GLU A 44 -12.87 11.47 -5.85
N HIS A 45 -11.67 11.52 -5.30
CA HIS A 45 -10.91 12.76 -5.16
C HIS A 45 -10.54 13.34 -6.52
N PHE A 46 -9.99 12.54 -7.43
CA PHE A 46 -9.68 12.99 -8.79
C PHE A 46 -10.92 13.56 -9.50
N ASP A 47 -12.03 12.82 -9.49
CA ASP A 47 -13.25 13.23 -10.17
C ASP A 47 -13.80 14.54 -9.57
N SER A 48 -13.76 14.69 -8.24
CA SER A 48 -14.23 15.91 -7.57
C SER A 48 -13.39 17.15 -7.89
N GLU A 49 -12.06 16.98 -8.00
CA GLU A 49 -11.15 18.07 -8.34
C GLU A 49 -11.26 18.41 -9.83
N TYR A 50 -11.42 17.41 -10.69
CA TYR A 50 -11.64 17.62 -12.13
C TYR A 50 -12.94 18.40 -12.39
N ASP A 51 -14.03 18.07 -11.68
CA ASP A 51 -15.29 18.81 -11.79
C ASP A 51 -15.15 20.26 -11.28
N ARG A 52 -14.32 20.50 -10.26
CA ARG A 52 -14.02 21.85 -9.76
C ARG A 52 -13.22 22.66 -10.78
N GLU A 53 -12.17 22.06 -11.32
CA GLU A 53 -11.30 22.66 -12.33
C GLU A 53 -12.09 23.06 -13.58
N MET A 54 -12.96 22.18 -14.06
CA MET A 54 -13.84 22.47 -15.20
C MET A 54 -14.80 23.63 -14.90
N TYR A 55 -15.32 23.72 -13.67
CA TYR A 55 -16.15 24.84 -13.25
C TYR A 55 -15.37 26.16 -13.23
N GLU A 56 -14.13 26.15 -12.73
CA GLU A 56 -13.24 27.30 -12.67
C GLU A 56 -12.82 27.76 -14.07
N ILE A 57 -12.50 26.85 -14.98
CA ILE A 57 -12.25 27.15 -16.40
C ILE A 57 -13.47 27.81 -17.08
N GLU A 58 -14.68 27.39 -16.75
CA GLU A 58 -15.91 27.97 -17.32
C GLU A 58 -16.24 29.37 -16.77
N HIS A 59 -15.96 29.63 -15.49
CA HIS A 59 -16.44 30.83 -14.78
C HIS A 59 -15.34 31.85 -14.47
N MET A 60 -14.08 31.42 -14.42
CA MET A 60 -12.92 32.18 -13.95
C MET A 60 -11.70 32.03 -14.87
N LEU A 61 -11.92 31.76 -16.17
CA LEU A 61 -10.85 31.45 -17.14
C LEU A 61 -9.61 32.35 -17.07
N GLU A 62 -9.76 33.67 -16.90
CA GLU A 62 -8.62 34.58 -16.85
C GLU A 62 -7.75 34.38 -15.60
N HIS A 63 -8.35 33.94 -14.49
CA HIS A 63 -7.63 33.54 -13.28
C HIS A 63 -6.84 32.25 -13.54
N GLU A 64 -7.49 31.23 -14.09
CA GLU A 64 -6.86 29.94 -14.42
C GLU A 64 -5.69 30.08 -15.41
N LYS A 65 -5.80 31.01 -16.37
CA LYS A 65 -4.70 31.34 -17.28
C LYS A 65 -3.50 31.92 -16.53
N ASP A 66 -3.74 32.82 -15.57
CA ASP A 66 -2.67 33.40 -14.76
C ASP A 66 -2.00 32.32 -13.89
N GLU A 67 -2.74 31.35 -13.35
CA GLU A 67 -2.17 30.21 -12.64
C GLU A 67 -1.25 29.35 -13.53
N VAL A 68 -1.68 29.03 -14.77
CA VAL A 68 -0.81 28.33 -15.72
C VAL A 68 0.45 29.13 -16.06
N VAL A 69 0.34 30.45 -16.19
CA VAL A 69 1.51 31.32 -16.39
C VAL A 69 2.47 31.21 -15.21
N GLU A 70 1.97 31.29 -13.97
CA GLU A 70 2.79 31.14 -12.75
C GLU A 70 3.46 29.76 -12.68
N ILE A 71 2.75 28.69 -13.06
CA ILE A 71 3.32 27.34 -13.18
C ILE A 71 4.51 27.36 -14.16
N LEU A 72 4.34 27.93 -15.36
CA LEU A 72 5.39 27.98 -16.38
C LEU A 72 6.59 28.87 -15.96
N GLU A 73 6.33 29.95 -15.22
CA GLU A 73 7.38 30.79 -14.64
C GLU A 73 8.25 30.02 -13.63
N ASN A 74 7.66 29.09 -12.86
CA ASN A 74 8.42 28.19 -11.99
C ASN A 74 9.34 27.24 -12.76
N TYR A 75 9.09 27.00 -14.05
CA TYR A 75 9.98 26.28 -14.96
C TYR A 75 10.98 27.18 -15.69
N GLY A 76 10.99 28.48 -15.40
CA GLY A 76 11.94 29.46 -15.92
C GLY A 76 11.53 30.14 -17.22
N LEU A 77 10.28 29.99 -17.67
CA LEU A 77 9.74 30.77 -18.80
C LEU A 77 9.39 32.19 -18.33
N THR A 78 9.55 33.19 -19.20
CA THR A 78 9.03 34.53 -18.89
C THR A 78 7.54 34.62 -19.19
N ARG A 79 6.82 35.57 -18.58
CA ARG A 79 5.41 35.82 -18.86
C ARG A 79 5.13 36.01 -20.36
N GLU A 80 6.02 36.71 -21.07
CA GLU A 80 5.90 36.94 -22.51
C GLU A 80 6.00 35.65 -23.34
N GLU A 81 6.78 34.66 -22.86
CA GLU A 81 6.90 33.35 -23.48
C GLU A 81 5.70 32.45 -23.15
N SER A 82 5.19 32.54 -21.92
CA SER A 82 4.10 31.71 -21.40
C SER A 82 2.73 32.10 -21.97
N VAL A 83 2.40 33.39 -22.02
CA VAL A 83 1.05 33.87 -22.41
C VAL A 83 0.54 33.29 -23.74
N PRO A 84 1.33 33.27 -24.84
CA PRO A 84 0.87 32.67 -26.10
C PRO A 84 0.59 31.17 -26.01
N ILE A 85 1.34 30.44 -25.18
CA ILE A 85 1.15 29.00 -24.94
C ILE A 85 -0.16 28.78 -24.19
N VAL A 86 -0.37 29.52 -23.10
CA VAL A 86 -1.57 29.46 -22.26
C VAL A 86 -2.82 29.82 -23.07
N GLU A 87 -2.78 30.89 -23.86
CA GLU A 87 -3.88 31.28 -24.76
C GLU A 87 -4.20 30.20 -25.81
N SER A 88 -3.20 29.46 -26.28
CA SER A 88 -3.42 28.35 -27.20
C SER A 88 -4.01 27.12 -26.48
N LEU A 89 -3.60 26.86 -25.24
CA LEU A 89 -4.08 25.73 -24.44
C LEU A 89 -5.51 25.96 -23.97
N ALA A 90 -5.85 27.18 -23.53
CA ALA A 90 -7.19 27.58 -23.06
C ALA A 90 -8.30 27.39 -24.12
N ARG A 91 -7.94 27.26 -25.40
CA ARG A 91 -8.89 26.92 -26.49
C ARG A 91 -9.34 25.46 -26.47
N ARG A 92 -8.72 24.63 -25.63
CA ARG A 92 -9.01 23.21 -25.47
C ARG A 92 -9.25 22.94 -23.97
N PRO A 93 -10.47 23.21 -23.46
CA PRO A 93 -10.76 23.15 -22.03
C PRO A 93 -10.36 21.82 -21.38
N GLU A 94 -10.60 20.69 -22.05
CA GLU A 94 -10.21 19.37 -21.53
C GLU A 94 -8.67 19.22 -21.41
N ASP A 95 -7.90 19.63 -22.42
CA ASP A 95 -6.43 19.58 -22.37
C ASP A 95 -5.87 20.58 -21.34
N PHE A 96 -6.55 21.71 -21.13
CA PHE A 96 -6.20 22.72 -20.14
C PHE A 96 -6.45 22.21 -18.72
N ALA A 97 -7.61 21.59 -18.46
CA ALA A 97 -7.92 20.93 -17.20
C ALA A 97 -6.94 19.78 -16.92
N ASP A 98 -6.65 18.93 -17.91
CA ASP A 98 -5.66 17.85 -17.76
C ASP A 98 -4.25 18.39 -17.43
N PHE A 99 -3.89 19.57 -17.95
CA PHE A 99 -2.65 20.25 -17.59
C PHE A 99 -2.69 20.73 -16.13
N MET A 100 -3.73 21.46 -15.73
CA MET A 100 -3.89 21.98 -14.37
C MET A 100 -3.92 20.87 -13.33
N MET A 101 -4.76 19.85 -13.55
CA MET A 101 -4.82 18.64 -12.71
C MET A 101 -3.44 18.05 -12.47
N ARG A 102 -2.58 18.01 -13.49
CA ARG A 102 -1.25 17.41 -13.38
C ARG A 102 -0.20 18.34 -12.76
N PHE A 103 -0.15 19.60 -13.17
CA PHE A 103 0.95 20.50 -12.86
C PHE A 103 0.68 21.41 -11.65
N GLU A 104 -0.59 21.70 -11.39
CA GLU A 104 -1.02 22.48 -10.23
C GLU A 104 -1.36 21.55 -9.06
N LEU A 105 -2.29 20.62 -9.27
CA LEU A 105 -2.81 19.74 -8.20
C LEU A 105 -1.98 18.46 -8.00
N GLY A 106 -1.13 18.10 -8.96
CA GLY A 106 -0.31 16.88 -8.89
C GLY A 106 -1.13 15.58 -9.00
N LEU A 107 -2.31 15.65 -9.60
CA LEU A 107 -3.26 14.55 -9.75
C LEU A 107 -3.15 13.93 -11.15
N GLU A 108 -2.91 12.62 -11.18
CA GLU A 108 -2.95 11.83 -12.41
C GLU A 108 -4.23 10.99 -12.46
N LYS A 109 -4.84 10.91 -13.66
CA LYS A 109 -6.09 10.17 -13.87
C LYS A 109 -5.96 8.72 -13.39
N PRO A 110 -6.69 8.31 -12.35
CA PRO A 110 -6.55 6.98 -11.80
C PRO A 110 -7.16 5.92 -12.73
N ASN A 111 -6.61 4.70 -12.70
CA ASN A 111 -7.21 3.58 -13.41
C ASN A 111 -8.60 3.27 -12.79
N PRO A 112 -9.68 3.16 -13.59
CA PRO A 112 -11.02 2.86 -13.07
C PRO A 112 -11.10 1.55 -12.27
N LYS A 113 -10.19 0.62 -12.55
CA LYS A 113 -10.11 -0.68 -11.85
C LYS A 113 -9.18 -0.65 -10.64
N ARG A 114 -8.56 0.50 -10.31
CA ARG A 114 -7.57 0.65 -9.22
C ARG A 114 -8.11 0.15 -7.89
N ALA A 115 -9.35 0.49 -7.54
CA ALA A 115 -9.99 0.05 -6.30
C ALA A 115 -10.06 -1.49 -6.21
N LEU A 116 -10.60 -2.16 -7.24
CA LEU A 116 -10.72 -3.62 -7.27
C LEU A 116 -9.37 -4.32 -7.32
N GLN A 117 -8.43 -3.79 -8.12
CA GLN A 117 -7.08 -4.34 -8.25
C GLN A 117 -6.30 -4.25 -6.93
N SER A 118 -6.33 -3.08 -6.30
CA SER A 118 -5.67 -2.83 -5.02
C SER A 118 -6.25 -3.75 -3.93
N GLY A 119 -7.57 -3.75 -3.76
CA GLY A 119 -8.22 -4.57 -2.74
C GLY A 119 -7.98 -6.07 -2.94
N GLY A 120 -8.12 -6.56 -4.17
CA GLY A 120 -7.88 -7.96 -4.50
C GLY A 120 -6.43 -8.39 -4.30
N ALA A 121 -5.47 -7.57 -4.75
CA ALA A 121 -4.05 -7.85 -4.59
C ALA A 121 -3.61 -7.88 -3.12
N ILE A 122 -4.04 -6.89 -2.33
CA ILE A 122 -3.69 -6.77 -0.91
C ILE A 122 -4.34 -7.91 -0.11
N GLY A 123 -5.63 -8.15 -0.30
CA GLY A 123 -6.35 -9.24 0.38
C GLY A 123 -5.76 -10.61 0.05
N GLY A 124 -5.51 -10.88 -1.24
CA GLY A 124 -4.87 -12.12 -1.68
C GLY A 124 -3.47 -12.30 -1.12
N ALA A 125 -2.64 -11.26 -1.18
CA ALA A 125 -1.29 -11.30 -0.59
C ALA A 125 -1.31 -11.56 0.92
N TYR A 126 -2.30 -11.03 1.64
CA TYR A 126 -2.47 -11.28 3.07
C TYR A 126 -2.77 -12.76 3.36
N ILE A 127 -3.65 -13.38 2.57
CA ILE A 127 -3.96 -14.81 2.69
C ILE A 127 -2.69 -15.65 2.51
N PHE A 128 -1.99 -15.48 1.38
CA PHE A 128 -0.80 -16.27 1.09
C PHE A 128 0.34 -16.00 2.08
N GLY A 129 0.53 -14.73 2.47
CA GLY A 129 1.54 -14.34 3.45
C GLY A 129 1.27 -14.92 4.84
N GLY A 130 0.01 -14.97 5.28
CA GLY A 130 -0.39 -15.52 6.57
C GLY A 130 -0.33 -17.04 6.64
N LEU A 131 -0.52 -17.75 5.52
CA LEU A 131 -0.43 -19.21 5.48
C LEU A 131 1.00 -19.73 5.68
N ILE A 132 2.02 -18.97 5.28
CA ILE A 132 3.44 -19.38 5.41
C ILE A 132 3.83 -19.70 6.87
N PRO A 133 3.66 -18.78 7.85
CA PRO A 133 3.96 -19.08 9.25
C PRO A 133 3.02 -20.14 9.85
N LEU A 134 1.81 -20.30 9.31
CA LEU A 134 0.83 -21.25 9.84
C LEU A 134 1.10 -22.70 9.39
N ALA A 135 1.68 -22.89 8.21
CA ALA A 135 1.85 -24.20 7.59
C ALA A 135 2.51 -25.26 8.51
N PRO A 136 3.58 -24.95 9.27
CA PRO A 136 4.19 -25.93 10.17
C PRO A 136 3.26 -26.40 11.30
N TYR A 137 2.34 -25.54 11.78
CA TYR A 137 1.37 -25.91 12.82
C TYR A 137 0.25 -26.83 12.30
N ILE A 138 0.07 -26.90 10.99
CA ILE A 138 -0.88 -27.83 10.35
C ILE A 138 -0.23 -29.23 10.21
N ILE A 139 1.10 -29.29 10.08
CA ILE A 139 1.85 -30.51 9.80
C ILE A 139 2.34 -31.18 11.09
N PHE A 140 2.80 -30.40 12.06
CA PHE A 140 3.37 -30.90 13.30
C PHE A 140 2.39 -30.72 14.46
N ASP A 141 2.20 -31.75 15.28
CA ASP A 141 1.35 -31.70 16.47
C ASP A 141 2.08 -31.10 17.69
N ASP A 142 3.42 -31.12 17.67
CA ASP A 142 4.26 -30.58 18.74
C ASP A 142 4.52 -29.07 18.53
N VAL A 143 4.01 -28.23 19.44
CA VAL A 143 4.11 -26.76 19.38
C VAL A 143 5.57 -26.28 19.29
N PRO A 144 6.53 -26.74 20.12
CA PRO A 144 7.93 -26.33 20.00
C PRO A 144 8.57 -26.66 18.65
N THR A 145 8.22 -27.80 18.05
CA THR A 145 8.73 -28.20 16.72
C THR A 145 8.08 -27.38 15.62
N ALA A 146 6.75 -27.19 15.67
CA ALA A 146 6.01 -26.34 14.74
C ALA A 146 6.53 -24.89 14.75
N LEU A 147 6.76 -24.31 15.94
CA LEU A 147 7.30 -22.97 16.11
C LEU A 147 8.68 -22.83 15.49
N ARG A 148 9.59 -23.78 15.72
CA ARG A 148 10.95 -23.75 15.14
C ARG A 148 10.90 -23.70 13.62
N TRP A 149 10.10 -24.57 12.99
CA TRP A 149 9.94 -24.58 11.53
C TRP A 149 9.22 -23.33 11.02
N SER A 150 8.21 -22.82 11.76
CA SER A 150 7.50 -21.58 11.43
C SER A 150 8.44 -20.38 11.41
N VAL A 151 9.33 -20.25 12.40
CA VAL A 151 10.34 -19.19 12.42
C VAL A 151 11.26 -19.29 11.21
N VAL A 152 11.82 -20.48 10.93
CA VAL A 152 12.75 -20.68 9.81
C VAL A 152 12.10 -20.34 8.47
N ILE A 153 10.93 -20.91 8.18
CA ILE A 153 10.25 -20.69 6.89
C ILE A 153 9.82 -19.24 6.71
N THR A 154 9.36 -18.59 7.80
CA THR A 154 8.94 -17.19 7.76
C THR A 154 10.12 -16.25 7.56
N VAL A 155 11.26 -16.50 8.22
CA VAL A 155 12.47 -15.69 8.01
C VAL A 155 12.97 -15.80 6.56
N ILE A 156 12.96 -17.01 5.99
CA ILE A 156 13.30 -17.22 4.57
C ILE A 156 12.31 -16.47 3.67
N ALA A 157 11.00 -16.60 3.92
CA ALA A 157 9.99 -15.90 3.14
C ALA A 157 10.13 -14.37 3.22
N LEU A 158 10.36 -13.81 4.41
CA LEU A 158 10.60 -12.38 4.61
C LEU A 158 11.87 -11.92 3.88
N PHE A 159 12.92 -12.75 3.86
CA PHE A 159 14.14 -12.43 3.12
C PHE A 159 13.86 -12.37 1.63
N VAL A 160 13.17 -13.38 1.08
CA VAL A 160 12.78 -13.42 -0.33
C VAL A 160 11.88 -12.24 -0.70
N PHE A 161 10.82 -11.99 0.07
CA PHE A 161 9.93 -10.84 -0.17
C PHE A 161 10.66 -9.51 -0.08
N GLY A 162 11.54 -9.33 0.91
CA GLY A 162 12.32 -8.11 1.03
C GLY A 162 13.32 -7.93 -0.12
N TYR A 163 13.96 -9.01 -0.58
CA TYR A 163 14.85 -8.98 -1.74
C TYR A 163 14.11 -8.59 -3.02
N VAL A 164 12.97 -9.23 -3.27
CA VAL A 164 12.08 -8.93 -4.40
C VAL A 164 11.63 -7.48 -4.33
N LYS A 165 11.10 -7.04 -3.17
CA LYS A 165 10.71 -5.65 -2.92
C LYS A 165 11.84 -4.69 -3.28
N GLY A 166 13.06 -4.93 -2.79
CA GLY A 166 14.20 -4.07 -3.06
C GLY A 166 14.54 -3.96 -4.54
N THR A 167 14.44 -5.07 -5.28
CA THR A 167 14.67 -5.12 -6.73
C THR A 167 13.64 -4.29 -7.49
N PHE A 168 12.35 -4.41 -7.14
CA PHE A 168 11.28 -3.65 -7.80
C PHE A 168 11.28 -2.16 -7.44
N THR A 169 11.72 -1.78 -6.24
CA THR A 169 11.73 -0.38 -5.80
C THR A 169 13.02 0.37 -6.12
N GLY A 170 13.97 -0.25 -6.84
CA GLY A 170 15.25 0.37 -7.18
C GLY A 170 16.17 0.61 -5.98
N THR A 171 15.92 -0.07 -4.85
CA THR A 171 16.77 0.00 -3.64
C THR A 171 17.72 -1.19 -3.58
N GLN A 172 18.77 -1.13 -2.74
CA GLN A 172 19.70 -2.25 -2.58
C GLN A 172 18.96 -3.51 -2.08
N PRO A 173 18.86 -4.61 -2.89
CA PRO A 173 17.98 -5.74 -2.58
C PRO A 173 18.29 -6.42 -1.26
N LEU A 174 19.58 -6.64 -0.98
CA LEU A 174 20.02 -7.27 0.28
C LEU A 174 19.66 -6.43 1.51
N ARG A 175 19.82 -5.10 1.44
CA ARG A 175 19.43 -4.20 2.53
C ARG A 175 17.92 -4.29 2.81
N SER A 176 17.13 -4.31 1.74
CA SER A 176 15.67 -4.43 1.81
C SER A 176 15.22 -5.79 2.40
N ALA A 177 15.93 -6.87 2.04
CA ALA A 177 15.74 -8.20 2.62
C ALA A 177 16.01 -8.21 4.13
N PHE A 178 17.19 -7.76 4.57
CA PHE A 178 17.54 -7.71 5.99
C PHE A 178 16.60 -6.82 6.82
N GLN A 179 16.20 -5.66 6.28
CA GLN A 179 15.23 -4.79 6.95
C GLN A 179 13.88 -5.50 7.15
N THR A 180 13.39 -6.19 6.11
CA THR A 180 12.11 -6.91 6.17
C THR A 180 12.17 -8.06 7.19
N CYS A 181 13.26 -8.83 7.20
CA CYS A 181 13.50 -9.86 8.22
C CYS A 181 13.56 -9.26 9.63
N LEU A 182 14.27 -8.15 9.83
CA LEU A 182 14.44 -7.52 11.14
C LEU A 182 13.10 -7.05 11.71
N ILE A 183 12.30 -6.32 10.92
CA ILE A 183 10.98 -5.82 11.35
C ILE A 183 10.06 -7.00 11.71
N GLY A 184 10.01 -8.03 10.85
CA GLY A 184 9.19 -9.21 11.12
C GLY A 184 9.64 -10.00 12.36
N SER A 185 10.97 -10.12 12.57
CA SER A 185 11.55 -10.81 13.72
C SER A 185 11.27 -10.05 15.03
N VAL A 186 11.40 -8.73 15.02
CA VAL A 186 11.07 -7.88 16.19
C VAL A 186 9.59 -8.00 16.51
N ALA A 187 8.69 -7.89 15.52
CA ALA A 187 7.26 -8.03 15.76
C ALA A 187 6.89 -9.43 16.32
N ALA A 188 7.50 -10.49 15.79
CA ALA A 188 7.27 -11.85 16.28
C ALA A 188 7.80 -12.06 17.70
N ALA A 189 9.01 -11.58 17.99
CA ALA A 189 9.60 -11.65 19.33
C ALA A 189 8.75 -10.89 20.35
N THR A 190 8.33 -9.66 20.04
CA THR A 190 7.46 -8.86 20.90
C THR A 190 6.15 -9.60 21.19
N ALA A 191 5.49 -10.13 20.16
CA ALA A 191 4.24 -10.89 20.35
C ALA A 191 4.45 -12.14 21.22
N TYR A 192 5.54 -12.89 21.00
CA TYR A 192 5.91 -14.06 21.81
C TYR A 192 6.08 -13.70 23.29
N TYR A 193 6.88 -12.66 23.59
CA TYR A 193 7.15 -12.27 24.97
C TYR A 193 5.93 -11.69 25.67
N VAL A 194 5.13 -10.85 24.98
CA VAL A 194 3.88 -10.31 25.54
C VAL A 194 2.91 -11.44 25.86
N ALA A 195 2.72 -12.38 24.94
CA ALA A 195 1.82 -13.50 25.17
C ALA A 195 2.30 -14.40 26.33
N ARG A 196 3.60 -14.65 26.43
CA ARG A 196 4.19 -15.41 27.55
C ARG A 196 4.00 -14.70 28.90
N LEU A 197 4.18 -13.37 28.94
CA LEU A 197 3.98 -12.59 30.17
C LEU A 197 2.52 -12.59 30.65
N ILE A 198 1.56 -12.63 29.72
CA ILE A 198 0.13 -12.66 30.04
C ILE A 198 -0.34 -14.09 30.33
N GLY A 199 0.20 -15.09 29.62
CA GLY A 199 -0.21 -16.49 29.70
C GLY A 199 0.29 -17.25 30.93
N GLY A 200 1.33 -16.76 31.61
CA GLY A 200 1.96 -17.40 32.77
C GLY A 200 3.22 -18.19 32.42
#